data_AF-A0A955DLK8-F1
#
_entry.id   AF-A0A955DLK8-F1
#
_cell.length_a   1.000
_cell.length_b   1.000
_cell.length_c   1.000
_cell.angle_alpha   90.00
_cell.angle_beta   90.00
_cell.angle_gamma   90.00
#
_symmetry.space_group_name_H-M   'P 1'
#
loop_
_entity.id
_entity.type
_entity.pdbx_description
1 polymer ?
#
loop_
_entity_poly.entity_id
_entity_poly.type
_entity_poly.pdbx_seq_one_letter_code
_entity_poly.pdbx_strand_id
1 'polypeptide(L)'
;MAASGNKPTMQIDGEALVFFAFDIGFQVDLDAAEPLVKEAARQRVVRARRPAPVWFDYSSPPLRLVVEGEAIAVGATTTRTSAEILVYDFGAALITYTMPLPTELGELPHLGAAIFGHQALESDARRRVAAVLRAIGPAVERPKLADAVEDYVVFAVRSWGHGPASDVVESNLATLAQAIEAEPSGLSAEQVRRTTEATLSYAPSDLAIVDWNAAVLFDAEPEDVVSVLQHANIELLELRVLDLELDAILDHADETLSALTSSRFWPVFASSGMLRRFASVQTDAAVMFEGVNNAIKLLGNQYLARLYRLAAMRLDLPAWQANVQRKLSAADSLYQKLSDSTSIKRLEVLEWVIIVLITVSIVLPLTPWYH
;
A
#
# COMPACT_ATOMS: atom_id res chain seq x y z
N MET A 1 1.05 -48.67 -26.16
CA MET A 1 0.46 -48.47 -24.82
C MET A 1 1.56 -47.99 -23.90
N ALA A 2 1.80 -46.68 -23.86
CA ALA A 2 2.68 -46.09 -22.87
C ALA A 2 1.89 -46.03 -21.56
N ALA A 3 2.36 -46.73 -20.53
CA ALA A 3 1.83 -46.61 -19.19
C ALA A 3 2.02 -45.14 -18.77
N SER A 4 0.93 -44.39 -18.66
CA SER A 4 0.90 -43.14 -17.92
C SER A 4 1.13 -43.51 -16.46
N GLY A 5 2.39 -43.60 -16.06
CA GLY A 5 2.77 -43.72 -14.66
C GLY A 5 2.16 -42.52 -13.94
N ASN A 6 1.15 -42.78 -13.11
CA ASN A 6 0.57 -41.78 -12.22
C ASN A 6 1.74 -41.28 -11.36
N LYS A 7 2.24 -40.06 -11.62
CA LYS A 7 3.23 -39.46 -10.72
C LYS A 7 2.58 -39.44 -9.34
N PRO A 8 3.27 -39.89 -8.28
CA PRO A 8 2.70 -39.81 -6.93
C PRO A 8 2.34 -38.35 -6.66
N THR A 9 1.07 -38.09 -6.34
CA THR A 9 0.58 -36.76 -6.03
C THR A 9 1.18 -36.29 -4.71
N MET A 10 1.81 -35.12 -4.73
CA MET A 10 2.39 -34.51 -3.53
C MET A 10 1.24 -34.00 -2.65
N GLN A 11 1.11 -34.58 -1.45
CA GLN A 11 0.14 -34.16 -0.45
C GLN A 11 0.69 -32.99 0.35
N ILE A 12 -0.15 -32.00 0.61
CA ILE A 12 0.15 -30.79 1.37
C ILE A 12 -0.98 -30.47 2.33
N ASP A 13 -0.65 -29.78 3.41
CA ASP A 13 -1.61 -29.18 4.34
C ASP A 13 -1.13 -27.78 4.72
N GLY A 14 -2.08 -26.88 4.93
CA GLY A 14 -1.79 -25.49 5.18
C GLY A 14 -2.96 -24.59 4.78
N GLU A 15 -2.66 -23.30 4.62
CA GLU A 15 -3.69 -22.29 4.38
C GLU A 15 -3.30 -21.33 3.26
N ALA A 16 -4.27 -20.90 2.47
CA ALA A 16 -4.15 -19.71 1.64
C ALA A 16 -4.59 -18.49 2.46
N LEU A 17 -3.74 -17.47 2.46
CA LEU A 17 -4.01 -16.16 3.04
C LEU A 17 -4.22 -15.16 1.91
N VAL A 18 -5.35 -14.47 1.91
CA VAL A 18 -5.68 -13.48 0.88
C VAL A 18 -5.78 -12.11 1.54
N PHE A 19 -4.88 -11.22 1.15
CA PHE A 19 -4.77 -9.88 1.67
C PHE A 19 -5.53 -8.89 0.79
N PHE A 20 -6.15 -7.90 1.41
CA PHE A 20 -6.59 -6.67 0.73
C PHE A 20 -6.16 -5.48 1.59
N ALA A 21 -5.34 -4.60 1.02
CA ALA A 21 -4.89 -3.37 1.64
C ALA A 21 -5.73 -2.19 1.14
N PHE A 22 -6.10 -1.29 2.05
CA PHE A 22 -6.86 -0.09 1.76
C PHE A 22 -6.27 1.12 2.49
N ASP A 23 -6.28 2.28 1.82
CA ASP A 23 -6.09 3.57 2.46
C ASP A 23 -7.41 3.99 3.12
N ILE A 24 -7.35 4.34 4.41
CA ILE A 24 -8.52 4.65 5.25
C ILE A 24 -8.52 6.09 5.79
N GLY A 25 -7.47 6.87 5.52
CA GLY A 25 -7.31 8.24 5.97
C GLY A 25 -5.85 8.64 6.06
N PHE A 26 -5.56 9.87 6.51
CA PHE A 26 -4.21 10.41 6.52
C PHE A 26 -3.33 9.85 7.65
N GLN A 27 -3.84 9.86 8.88
CA GLN A 27 -3.17 9.31 10.06
C GLN A 27 -4.19 8.72 11.02
N VAL A 28 -3.79 7.73 11.79
CA VAL A 28 -4.63 7.07 12.80
C VAL A 28 -3.92 7.14 14.16
N ASP A 29 -4.59 7.77 15.13
CA ASP A 29 -4.19 7.66 16.52
C ASP A 29 -4.60 6.27 17.04
N LEU A 30 -3.65 5.32 17.00
CA LEU A 30 -3.90 3.92 17.37
C LEU A 30 -4.30 3.76 18.84
N ASP A 31 -3.80 4.61 19.73
CA ASP A 31 -4.12 4.59 21.16
C ASP A 31 -5.55 5.09 21.40
N ALA A 32 -6.01 6.10 20.66
CA ALA A 32 -7.39 6.56 20.66
C ALA A 32 -8.34 5.57 19.94
N ALA A 33 -7.87 4.85 18.92
CA ALA A 33 -8.67 3.89 18.16
C ALA A 33 -8.96 2.59 18.95
N GLU A 34 -8.00 2.09 19.73
CA GLU A 34 -8.15 0.85 20.50
C GLU A 34 -9.43 0.79 21.39
N PRO A 35 -9.73 1.80 22.24
CA PRO A 35 -10.95 1.79 23.05
C PRO A 35 -12.23 1.88 22.21
N LEU A 36 -12.21 2.60 21.08
CA LEU A 36 -13.37 2.73 20.17
C LEU A 36 -13.74 1.39 19.56
N VAL A 37 -12.75 0.60 19.12
CA VAL A 37 -13.00 -0.74 18.61
C VAL A 37 -13.49 -1.66 19.72
N LYS A 38 -12.91 -1.60 20.92
CA LYS A 38 -13.38 -2.42 22.06
C LYS A 38 -14.84 -2.13 22.43
N GLU A 39 -15.28 -0.89 22.34
CA GLU A 39 -16.66 -0.52 22.60
C GLU A 39 -17.61 -0.98 21.48
N ALA A 40 -17.23 -0.82 20.21
CA ALA A 40 -17.96 -1.39 19.08
C ALA A 40 -18.04 -2.93 19.14
N ALA A 41 -16.96 -3.57 19.58
CA ALA A 41 -16.85 -5.02 19.75
C ALA A 41 -17.68 -5.59 20.90
N ARG A 42 -17.90 -4.83 21.98
CA ARG A 42 -18.80 -5.22 23.08
C ARG A 42 -20.25 -5.38 22.63
N GLN A 43 -20.63 -4.79 21.50
CA GLN A 43 -21.94 -4.94 20.89
C GLN A 43 -22.07 -6.16 19.95
N ARG A 44 -20.93 -6.78 19.54
CA ARG A 44 -20.72 -8.20 19.14
C ARG A 44 -19.39 -8.39 18.36
N VAL A 45 -18.45 -9.08 19.02
CA VAL A 45 -17.32 -9.91 18.52
C VAL A 45 -16.07 -9.25 17.93
N VAL A 46 -15.19 -8.69 18.78
CA VAL A 46 -13.75 -8.56 18.48
C VAL A 46 -12.92 -8.89 19.73
N ARG A 47 -11.93 -9.78 19.62
CA ARG A 47 -10.88 -9.96 20.63
C ARG A 47 -9.59 -9.31 20.12
N ALA A 48 -9.13 -8.25 20.77
CA ALA A 48 -7.80 -7.72 20.55
C ALA A 48 -6.74 -8.71 21.09
N ARG A 49 -5.73 -9.03 20.29
CA ARG A 49 -4.49 -9.70 20.73
C ARG A 49 -3.30 -8.79 20.39
N ARG A 50 -2.38 -8.62 21.35
CA ARG A 50 -1.02 -8.10 21.15
C ARG A 50 -0.01 -9.11 21.71
N PRO A 51 1.27 -9.08 21.28
CA PRO A 51 1.91 -8.06 20.46
C PRO A 51 2.24 -8.52 19.03
N ALA A 52 2.65 -7.55 18.22
CA ALA A 52 3.31 -7.77 16.94
C ALA A 52 4.57 -8.66 17.11
N PRO A 53 5.05 -9.30 16.03
CA PRO A 53 6.21 -10.16 16.14
C PRO A 53 7.45 -9.37 16.62
N VAL A 54 8.23 -9.96 17.54
CA VAL A 54 9.22 -9.27 18.39
C VAL A 54 10.42 -8.67 17.61
N TRP A 55 10.63 -9.05 16.35
CA TRP A 55 11.72 -8.56 15.49
C TRP A 55 11.33 -7.39 14.57
N PHE A 56 10.07 -6.92 14.63
CA PHE A 56 9.69 -5.65 14.04
C PHE A 56 9.77 -4.56 15.10
N ASP A 57 10.72 -3.64 14.96
CA ASP A 57 10.70 -2.39 15.72
C ASP A 57 9.77 -1.43 15.01
N TYR A 58 8.47 -1.60 15.28
CA TYR A 58 7.46 -0.65 14.86
C TYR A 58 7.63 0.63 15.66
N SER A 59 7.68 1.77 14.97
CA SER A 59 7.52 3.07 15.64
C SER A 59 6.18 3.13 16.39
N SER A 60 5.12 2.56 15.79
CA SER A 60 3.80 2.31 16.40
C SER A 60 3.25 0.93 15.96
N PRO A 61 3.11 -0.08 16.83
CA PRO A 61 2.60 -1.39 16.42
C PRO A 61 1.15 -1.32 15.93
N PRO A 62 0.81 -1.93 14.78
CA PRO A 62 -0.52 -1.83 14.20
C PRO A 62 -1.60 -2.38 15.13
N LEU A 63 -2.79 -1.78 15.07
CA LEU A 63 -3.95 -2.25 15.80
C LEU A 63 -4.50 -3.52 15.11
N ARG A 64 -4.34 -4.66 15.77
CA ARG A 64 -4.80 -5.97 15.30
C ARG A 64 -6.21 -6.29 15.80
N LEU A 65 -7.11 -6.52 14.85
CA LEU A 65 -8.53 -6.77 15.06
C LEU A 65 -8.92 -8.09 14.40
N VAL A 66 -9.93 -8.78 14.95
CA VAL A 66 -10.58 -9.93 14.31
C VAL A 66 -12.04 -9.60 14.14
N VAL A 67 -12.52 -9.63 12.90
CA VAL A 67 -13.90 -9.27 12.55
C VAL A 67 -14.64 -10.49 12.04
N GLU A 68 -15.71 -10.86 12.73
CA GLU A 68 -16.62 -11.94 12.29
C GLU A 68 -17.48 -11.51 11.09
N GLY A 69 -17.91 -12.51 10.33
CA GLY A 69 -18.86 -12.35 9.25
C GLY A 69 -19.17 -13.69 8.60
N GLU A 70 -19.61 -13.67 7.35
CA GLU A 70 -19.96 -14.89 6.62
C GLU A 70 -18.73 -15.49 5.94
N ALA A 71 -18.74 -16.82 5.76
CA ALA A 71 -17.76 -17.51 4.95
C ALA A 71 -18.03 -17.24 3.46
N ILE A 72 -16.99 -16.94 2.70
CA ILE A 72 -17.09 -16.66 1.27
C ILE A 72 -16.62 -17.90 0.51
N ALA A 73 -17.44 -18.38 -0.42
CA ALA A 73 -17.07 -19.47 -1.31
C ALA A 73 -16.04 -19.01 -2.34
N VAL A 74 -14.97 -19.80 -2.51
CA VAL A 74 -13.86 -19.54 -3.44
C VAL A 74 -13.49 -20.87 -4.09
N GLY A 75 -13.89 -21.07 -5.35
CA GLY A 75 -13.75 -22.36 -6.01
C GLY A 75 -14.45 -23.49 -5.24
N ALA A 76 -13.69 -24.51 -4.83
CA ALA A 76 -14.18 -25.66 -4.05
C ALA A 76 -14.03 -25.49 -2.53
N THR A 77 -13.47 -24.37 -2.06
CA THR A 77 -13.23 -24.10 -0.63
C THR A 77 -14.04 -22.88 -0.17
N THR A 78 -14.00 -22.61 1.13
CA THR A 78 -14.61 -21.42 1.75
C THR A 78 -13.64 -20.78 2.72
N THR A 79 -13.68 -19.45 2.82
CA THR A 79 -12.95 -18.74 3.87
C THR A 79 -13.43 -19.12 5.26
N ARG A 80 -12.59 -18.90 6.27
CA ARG A 80 -13.06 -18.77 7.65
C ARG A 80 -14.07 -17.62 7.75
N THR A 81 -14.98 -17.69 8.72
CA THR A 81 -16.00 -16.64 8.99
C THR A 81 -15.36 -15.36 9.53
N SER A 82 -14.31 -15.53 10.33
CA SER A 82 -13.51 -14.44 10.87
C SER A 82 -12.39 -14.04 9.91
N ALA A 83 -12.17 -12.74 9.76
CA ALA A 83 -11.01 -12.17 9.07
C ALA A 83 -10.19 -11.32 10.04
N GLU A 84 -8.88 -11.29 9.86
CA GLU A 84 -8.00 -10.41 10.62
C GLU A 84 -7.86 -9.07 9.92
N ILE A 85 -7.88 -7.96 10.68
CA ILE A 85 -7.62 -6.62 10.18
C ILE A 85 -6.48 -6.00 10.97
N LEU A 86 -5.46 -5.51 10.27
CA LEU A 86 -4.39 -4.68 10.82
C LEU A 86 -4.64 -3.24 10.41
N VAL A 87 -4.65 -2.30 11.37
CA VAL A 87 -4.72 -0.86 11.11
C VAL A 87 -3.41 -0.21 11.50
N TYR A 88 -2.85 0.59 10.60
CA TYR A 88 -1.56 1.26 10.75
C TYR A 88 -1.76 2.74 11.06
N ASP A 89 -0.80 3.34 11.77
CA ASP A 89 -0.83 4.74 12.21
C ASP A 89 -0.72 5.73 11.04
N PHE A 90 -0.14 5.32 9.92
CA PHE A 90 -0.05 6.10 8.68
C PHE A 90 -1.30 5.96 7.77
N GLY A 91 -2.42 5.43 8.26
CA GLY A 91 -3.67 5.49 7.51
C GLY A 91 -3.99 4.28 6.62
N ALA A 92 -3.23 3.19 6.72
CA ALA A 92 -3.51 1.94 6.01
C ALA A 92 -4.31 0.94 6.86
N ALA A 93 -5.15 0.14 6.20
CA ALA A 93 -5.77 -1.05 6.77
C ALA A 93 -5.58 -2.27 5.87
N LEU A 94 -5.16 -3.39 6.45
CA LEU A 94 -4.97 -4.66 5.76
C LEU A 94 -5.93 -5.70 6.34
N ILE A 95 -6.80 -6.26 5.51
CA ILE A 95 -7.64 -7.40 5.89
C ILE A 95 -7.10 -8.69 5.30
N THR A 96 -7.07 -9.76 6.11
CA THR A 96 -6.60 -11.09 5.72
C THR A 96 -7.73 -12.11 5.88
N TYR A 97 -8.08 -12.76 4.77
CA TYR A 97 -8.92 -13.97 4.77
C TYR A 97 -8.04 -15.20 4.79
N THR A 98 -8.49 -16.24 5.50
CA THR A 98 -7.81 -17.53 5.58
C THR A 98 -8.73 -18.63 5.07
N MET A 99 -8.22 -19.54 4.25
CA MET A 99 -8.93 -20.74 3.80
C MET A 99 -7.97 -21.92 3.69
N PRO A 100 -8.42 -23.17 3.84
CA PRO A 100 -7.55 -24.33 3.72
C PRO A 100 -7.03 -24.48 2.28
N LEU A 101 -5.78 -24.93 2.15
CA LEU A 101 -5.23 -25.38 0.87
C LEU A 101 -5.90 -26.67 0.40
N PRO A 102 -5.89 -26.97 -0.92
CA PRO A 102 -6.20 -28.31 -1.39
C PRO A 102 -5.21 -29.32 -0.81
N THR A 103 -5.65 -30.57 -0.65
CA THR A 103 -4.79 -31.64 -0.14
C THR A 103 -3.69 -32.02 -1.13
N GLU A 104 -3.93 -31.84 -2.43
CA GLU A 104 -2.95 -32.14 -3.49
C GLU A 104 -2.32 -30.86 -4.04
N LEU A 105 -0.99 -30.80 -4.08
CA LEU A 105 -0.25 -29.66 -4.62
C LEU A 105 -0.62 -29.36 -6.09
N GLY A 106 -1.01 -30.39 -6.84
CA GLY A 106 -1.48 -30.26 -8.23
C GLY A 106 -2.75 -29.42 -8.40
N GLU A 107 -3.55 -29.26 -7.34
CA GLU A 107 -4.78 -28.48 -7.38
C GLU A 107 -4.57 -27.00 -7.00
N LEU A 108 -3.38 -26.65 -6.50
CA LEU A 108 -3.04 -25.29 -6.10
C LEU A 108 -3.24 -24.24 -7.21
N PRO A 109 -2.93 -24.51 -8.50
CA PRO A 109 -3.25 -23.59 -9.60
C PRO A 109 -4.74 -23.24 -9.74
N HIS A 110 -5.62 -24.20 -9.48
CA HIS A 110 -7.07 -23.95 -9.56
C HIS A 110 -7.55 -23.07 -8.40
N LEU A 111 -6.96 -23.24 -7.21
CA LEU A 111 -7.23 -22.34 -6.09
C LEU A 111 -6.72 -20.92 -6.39
N GLY A 112 -5.49 -20.78 -6.91
CA GLY A 112 -4.95 -19.48 -7.32
C GLY A 112 -5.83 -18.76 -8.34
N ALA A 113 -6.24 -19.46 -9.40
CA ALA A 113 -7.17 -18.93 -10.40
C ALA A 113 -8.55 -18.58 -9.84
N ALA A 114 -9.04 -19.32 -8.84
CA ALA A 114 -10.31 -19.01 -8.17
C ALA A 114 -10.22 -17.78 -7.25
N ILE A 115 -9.04 -17.48 -6.69
CA ILE A 115 -8.81 -16.31 -5.83
C ILE A 115 -8.57 -15.05 -6.67
N PHE A 116 -7.86 -15.17 -7.80
CA PHE A 116 -7.45 -14.04 -8.62
C PHE A 116 -8.65 -13.21 -9.11
N GLY A 117 -8.66 -11.92 -8.77
CA GLY A 117 -9.74 -11.00 -9.14
C GLY A 117 -11.11 -11.35 -8.55
N HIS A 118 -11.16 -12.08 -7.43
CA HIS A 118 -12.42 -12.56 -6.85
C HIS A 118 -13.24 -11.42 -6.20
N GLN A 119 -14.14 -10.82 -6.99
CA GLN A 119 -14.92 -9.63 -6.63
C GLN A 119 -15.70 -9.74 -5.31
N ALA A 120 -16.20 -10.92 -4.95
CA ALA A 120 -16.93 -11.12 -3.70
C ALA A 120 -16.05 -10.98 -2.46
N LEU A 121 -14.77 -11.36 -2.55
CA LEU A 121 -13.79 -11.22 -1.47
C LEU A 121 -13.45 -9.74 -1.28
N GLU A 122 -13.10 -9.05 -2.37
CA GLU A 122 -12.77 -7.62 -2.34
C GLU A 122 -13.96 -6.78 -1.84
N SER A 123 -15.18 -7.09 -2.31
CA SER A 123 -16.38 -6.38 -1.87
C SER A 123 -16.65 -6.58 -0.39
N ASP A 124 -16.42 -7.78 0.16
CA ASP A 124 -16.56 -8.03 1.59
C ASP A 124 -15.43 -7.38 2.39
N ALA A 125 -14.20 -7.41 1.89
CA ALA A 125 -13.04 -6.73 2.43
C ALA A 125 -13.33 -5.25 2.65
N ARG A 126 -13.77 -4.58 1.58
CA ARG A 126 -14.17 -3.17 1.61
C ARG A 126 -15.29 -2.90 2.61
N ARG A 127 -16.32 -3.76 2.67
CA ARG A 127 -17.43 -3.61 3.65
C ARG A 127 -16.95 -3.72 5.10
N ARG A 128 -16.10 -4.70 5.42
CA ARG A 128 -15.58 -4.92 6.78
C ARG A 128 -14.62 -3.81 7.20
N VAL A 129 -13.72 -3.40 6.32
CA VAL A 129 -12.82 -2.26 6.57
C VAL A 129 -13.61 -0.96 6.73
N ALA A 130 -14.64 -0.71 5.91
CA ALA A 130 -15.53 0.43 6.09
C ALA A 130 -16.26 0.42 7.45
N ALA A 131 -16.62 -0.76 7.97
CA ALA A 131 -17.21 -0.90 9.29
C ALA A 131 -16.22 -0.55 10.41
N VAL A 132 -14.97 -1.01 10.29
CA VAL A 132 -13.90 -0.62 11.22
C VAL A 132 -13.65 0.87 11.15
N LEU A 133 -13.50 1.45 9.96
CA LEU A 133 -13.30 2.90 9.77
C LEU A 133 -14.43 3.72 10.40
N ARG A 134 -15.69 3.30 10.27
CA ARG A 134 -16.81 3.95 10.96
C ARG A 134 -16.69 3.91 12.48
N ALA A 135 -16.17 2.81 13.03
CA ALA A 135 -15.99 2.67 14.47
C ALA A 135 -14.83 3.52 15.00
N ILE A 136 -13.71 3.58 14.26
CA ILE A 136 -12.50 4.32 14.68
C ILE A 136 -12.44 5.75 14.15
N GLY A 137 -13.43 6.19 13.35
CA GLY A 137 -13.41 7.48 12.67
C GLY A 137 -12.99 8.70 13.51
N PRO A 138 -13.40 8.83 14.80
CA PRO A 138 -12.91 9.91 15.66
C PRO A 138 -11.39 9.94 15.91
N ALA A 139 -10.69 8.82 15.69
CA ALA A 139 -9.24 8.67 15.83
C ALA A 139 -8.51 8.74 14.47
N VAL A 140 -9.22 8.95 13.36
CA VAL A 140 -8.63 9.02 12.01
C VAL A 140 -8.66 10.46 11.52
N GLU A 141 -7.49 10.99 11.13
CA GLU A 141 -7.42 12.27 10.43
C GLU A 141 -7.91 12.09 8.99
N ARG A 142 -8.89 12.92 8.57
CA ARG A 142 -9.48 12.92 7.22
C ARG A 142 -9.92 11.52 6.78
N PRO A 143 -10.84 10.87 7.52
CA PRO A 143 -11.24 9.50 7.24
C PRO A 143 -11.85 9.38 5.85
N LYS A 144 -11.25 8.52 5.02
CA LYS A 144 -11.69 8.25 3.65
C LYS A 144 -11.25 6.86 3.29
N LEU A 145 -12.18 6.02 2.82
CA LEU A 145 -11.81 4.75 2.23
C LEU A 145 -11.49 4.98 0.75
N ALA A 146 -10.23 4.87 0.36
CA ALA A 146 -9.82 5.04 -1.03
C ALA A 146 -10.39 3.93 -1.93
N ASP A 147 -10.56 4.23 -3.22
CA ASP A 147 -10.95 3.23 -4.21
C ASP A 147 -9.80 2.27 -4.51
N ALA A 148 -8.55 2.76 -4.45
CA ALA A 148 -7.35 1.95 -4.60
C ALA A 148 -7.31 0.79 -3.60
N VAL A 149 -6.89 -0.38 -4.08
CA VAL A 149 -6.77 -1.62 -3.31
C VAL A 149 -5.56 -2.39 -3.85
N GLU A 150 -4.76 -2.93 -2.93
CA GLU A 150 -3.74 -3.93 -3.27
C GLU A 150 -4.12 -5.27 -2.68
N ASP A 151 -4.22 -6.28 -3.54
CA ASP A 151 -4.41 -7.67 -3.15
C ASP A 151 -3.11 -8.48 -3.30
N TYR A 152 -2.93 -9.43 -2.40
CA TYR A 152 -1.78 -10.34 -2.44
C TYR A 152 -2.14 -11.68 -1.80
N VAL A 153 -1.65 -12.77 -2.37
CA VAL A 153 -1.97 -14.12 -1.92
C VAL A 153 -0.74 -14.81 -1.37
N VAL A 154 -0.88 -15.49 -0.23
CA VAL A 154 0.18 -16.36 0.32
C VAL A 154 -0.36 -17.77 0.47
N PHE A 155 0.21 -18.72 -0.27
CA PHE A 155 -0.03 -20.14 -0.08
C PHE A 155 0.96 -20.68 0.96
N ALA A 156 0.53 -20.77 2.21
CA ALA A 156 1.35 -21.23 3.31
C ALA A 156 1.17 -22.74 3.54
N VAL A 157 2.08 -23.52 2.96
CA VAL A 157 2.19 -24.97 3.13
C VAL A 157 2.91 -25.27 4.44
N ARG A 158 2.15 -25.72 5.45
CA ARG A 158 2.66 -26.01 6.81
C ARG A 158 3.17 -27.43 6.96
N SER A 159 2.65 -28.36 6.18
CA SER A 159 3.19 -29.70 6.09
C SER A 159 3.08 -30.25 4.68
N TRP A 160 4.00 -31.14 4.34
CA TRP A 160 4.08 -31.82 3.06
C TRP A 160 4.56 -33.24 3.30
N GLY A 161 4.78 -34.00 2.22
CA GLY A 161 5.40 -35.32 2.28
C GLY A 161 6.81 -35.31 2.91
N HIS A 162 7.57 -36.38 2.70
CA HIS A 162 8.90 -36.50 3.28
C HIS A 162 9.97 -35.79 2.44
N GLY A 163 10.97 -35.23 3.12
CA GLY A 163 12.13 -34.59 2.50
C GLY A 163 12.22 -33.09 2.78
N PRO A 164 13.35 -32.48 2.43
CA PRO A 164 13.53 -31.04 2.56
C PRO A 164 12.59 -30.29 1.61
N ALA A 165 12.24 -29.06 1.97
CA ALA A 165 11.34 -28.22 1.18
C ALA A 165 11.89 -27.97 -0.24
N SER A 166 13.21 -27.86 -0.38
CA SER A 166 13.90 -27.67 -1.67
C SER A 166 13.57 -28.76 -2.68
N ASP A 167 13.58 -30.03 -2.28
CA ASP A 167 13.39 -31.16 -3.19
C ASP A 167 11.94 -31.20 -3.71
N VAL A 168 10.99 -30.86 -2.82
CA VAL A 168 9.57 -30.75 -3.16
C VAL A 168 9.35 -29.61 -4.13
N VAL A 169 9.95 -28.44 -3.87
CA VAL A 169 9.82 -27.26 -4.73
C VAL A 169 10.44 -27.51 -6.10
N GLU A 170 11.68 -28.01 -6.17
CA GLU A 170 12.36 -28.29 -7.44
C GLU A 170 11.57 -29.27 -8.32
N SER A 171 10.95 -30.28 -7.71
CA SER A 171 10.14 -31.27 -8.43
C SER A 171 8.81 -30.72 -8.93
N ASN A 172 8.35 -29.57 -8.41
CA ASN A 172 7.02 -29.01 -8.65
C ASN A 172 7.02 -27.54 -9.12
N LEU A 173 8.17 -27.00 -9.57
CA LEU A 173 8.31 -25.59 -9.98
C LEU A 173 7.24 -25.13 -10.97
N ALA A 174 6.88 -25.96 -11.95
CA ALA A 174 5.87 -25.61 -12.94
C ALA A 174 4.49 -25.39 -12.29
N THR A 175 4.08 -26.29 -11.39
CA THR A 175 2.80 -26.20 -10.68
C THR A 175 2.78 -25.02 -9.71
N LEU A 176 3.88 -24.78 -9.00
CA LEU A 176 4.00 -23.64 -8.09
C LEU A 176 3.94 -22.32 -8.85
N ALA A 177 4.64 -22.22 -9.99
CA ALA A 177 4.57 -21.04 -10.85
C ALA A 177 3.16 -20.79 -11.40
N GLN A 178 2.44 -21.85 -11.80
CA GLN A 178 1.04 -21.76 -12.23
C GLN A 178 0.11 -21.23 -11.13
N ALA A 179 0.31 -21.67 -9.88
CA ALA A 179 -0.45 -21.17 -8.75
C ALA A 179 -0.15 -19.69 -8.46
N ILE A 180 1.13 -19.30 -8.51
CA ILE A 180 1.56 -17.91 -8.28
C ILE A 180 1.03 -16.97 -9.37
N GLU A 181 1.08 -17.38 -10.63
CA GLU A 181 0.59 -16.60 -11.77
C GLU A 181 -0.93 -16.71 -11.97
N ALA A 182 -1.61 -17.49 -11.11
CA ALA A 182 -3.04 -17.79 -11.23
C ALA A 182 -3.47 -18.31 -12.62
N GLU A 183 -2.58 -19.05 -13.28
CA GLU A 183 -2.77 -19.60 -14.63
C GLU A 183 -2.75 -21.13 -14.57
N PRO A 184 -3.91 -21.82 -14.60
CA PRO A 184 -3.97 -23.27 -14.54
C PRO A 184 -3.35 -23.96 -15.77
N SER A 185 -3.23 -23.25 -16.89
CA SER A 185 -2.64 -23.77 -18.13
C SER A 185 -1.11 -23.85 -18.04
N GLY A 186 -0.50 -24.67 -18.91
CA GLY A 186 0.96 -24.84 -18.92
C GLY A 186 1.71 -23.54 -19.21
N LEU A 187 2.62 -23.16 -18.31
CA LEU A 187 3.51 -22.01 -18.49
C LEU A 187 4.75 -22.37 -19.31
N SER A 188 5.33 -21.37 -19.99
CA SER A 188 6.61 -21.56 -20.68
C SER A 188 7.75 -21.79 -19.69
N ALA A 189 8.82 -22.48 -20.11
CA ALA A 189 9.97 -22.73 -19.23
C ALA A 189 10.64 -21.42 -18.76
N GLU A 190 10.59 -20.37 -19.57
CA GLU A 190 11.07 -19.03 -19.19
C GLU A 190 10.20 -18.41 -18.10
N GLN A 191 8.89 -18.47 -18.28
CA GLN A 191 7.92 -17.98 -17.32
C GLN A 191 8.05 -18.70 -15.96
N VAL A 192 8.18 -20.03 -15.96
CA VAL A 192 8.40 -20.81 -14.73
C VAL A 192 9.67 -20.36 -14.01
N ARG A 193 10.79 -20.18 -14.74
CA ARG A 193 12.04 -19.69 -14.14
C ARG A 193 11.89 -18.28 -13.58
N ARG A 194 11.26 -17.36 -14.31
CA ARG A 194 11.04 -15.98 -13.85
C ARG A 194 10.24 -15.97 -12.55
N THR A 195 9.10 -16.66 -12.53
CA THR A 195 8.17 -16.72 -11.38
C THR A 195 8.85 -17.29 -10.13
N THR A 196 9.76 -18.25 -10.30
CA THR A 196 10.39 -18.98 -9.19
C THR A 196 11.81 -18.50 -8.85
N GLU A 197 12.32 -17.49 -9.54
CA GLU A 197 13.69 -17.00 -9.34
C GLU A 197 13.89 -16.34 -7.96
N ALA A 198 12.86 -15.68 -7.43
CA ALA A 198 12.87 -15.10 -6.09
C ALA A 198 12.55 -16.16 -5.02
N THR A 199 13.46 -17.14 -4.92
CA THR A 199 13.42 -18.21 -3.93
C THR A 199 14.43 -17.97 -2.81
N LEU A 200 14.01 -18.17 -1.56
CA LEU A 200 14.86 -18.05 -0.37
C LEU A 200 14.57 -19.18 0.62
N SER A 201 15.62 -19.76 1.19
CA SER A 201 15.55 -20.74 2.28
C SER A 201 16.59 -20.39 3.35
N TYR A 202 16.25 -20.66 4.60
CA TYR A 202 17.08 -20.53 5.79
C TYR A 202 17.46 -21.90 6.34
N ALA A 203 16.50 -22.81 6.46
CA ALA A 203 16.69 -24.18 6.92
C ALA A 203 16.19 -25.20 5.87
N PRO A 204 16.63 -26.47 5.92
CA PRO A 204 16.13 -27.51 5.02
C PRO A 204 14.61 -27.73 5.09
N SER A 205 13.99 -27.30 6.19
CA SER A 205 12.55 -27.38 6.45
C SER A 205 11.80 -26.09 6.10
N ASP A 206 12.43 -25.11 5.44
CA ASP A 206 11.75 -23.91 4.98
C ASP A 206 12.13 -23.52 3.55
N LEU A 207 11.20 -22.87 2.86
CA LEU A 207 11.43 -22.24 1.56
C LEU A 207 10.31 -21.23 1.25
N ALA A 208 10.68 -20.03 0.83
CA ALA A 208 9.76 -19.02 0.35
C ALA A 208 10.03 -18.73 -1.14
N ILE A 209 9.00 -18.78 -1.97
CA ILE A 209 8.98 -18.25 -3.32
C ILE A 209 8.08 -17.02 -3.29
N VAL A 210 8.61 -15.87 -3.71
CA VAL A 210 7.87 -14.60 -3.69
C VAL A 210 7.82 -14.04 -5.12
N ASP A 211 6.63 -13.72 -5.60
CA ASP A 211 6.43 -13.01 -6.85
C ASP A 211 5.46 -11.83 -6.67
N TRP A 212 5.13 -11.14 -7.76
CA TRP A 212 4.30 -9.94 -7.77
C TRP A 212 2.86 -10.22 -7.29
N ASN A 213 2.24 -11.30 -7.76
CA ASN A 213 0.84 -11.61 -7.46
C ASN A 213 0.66 -12.42 -6.17
N ALA A 214 1.64 -13.27 -5.85
CA ALA A 214 1.53 -14.22 -4.76
C ALA A 214 2.89 -14.74 -4.28
N ALA A 215 2.87 -15.35 -3.11
CA ALA A 215 3.97 -16.13 -2.57
C ALA A 215 3.53 -17.56 -2.26
N VAL A 216 4.47 -18.50 -2.33
CA VAL A 216 4.32 -19.86 -1.80
C VAL A 216 5.36 -20.04 -0.71
N LEU A 217 4.90 -20.45 0.47
CA LEU A 217 5.75 -20.70 1.63
C LEU A 217 5.65 -22.17 2.00
N PHE A 218 6.79 -22.85 2.12
CA PHE A 218 6.92 -24.12 2.81
C PHE A 218 7.53 -23.81 4.15
N ASP A 219 6.74 -23.81 5.21
CA ASP A 219 7.18 -23.52 6.58
C ASP A 219 6.07 -23.93 7.56
N ALA A 220 6.42 -24.65 8.63
CA ALA A 220 5.47 -25.03 9.67
C ALA A 220 4.95 -23.81 10.47
N GLU A 221 5.79 -22.78 10.59
CA GLU A 221 5.53 -21.54 11.35
C GLU A 221 5.79 -20.31 10.45
N PRO A 222 4.96 -20.08 9.42
CA PRO A 222 5.19 -19.05 8.41
C PRO A 222 4.86 -17.62 8.88
N GLU A 223 4.42 -17.43 10.12
CA GLU A 223 3.82 -16.18 10.63
C GLU A 223 4.74 -14.96 10.44
N ASP A 224 6.04 -15.15 10.58
CA ASP A 224 7.06 -14.11 10.48
C ASP A 224 7.23 -13.64 9.03
N VAL A 225 7.30 -14.61 8.13
CA VAL A 225 7.43 -14.43 6.67
C VAL A 225 6.15 -13.78 6.13
N VAL A 226 4.99 -14.25 6.57
CA VAL A 226 3.68 -13.65 6.27
C VAL A 226 3.65 -12.18 6.69
N SER A 227 4.11 -11.86 7.91
CA SER A 227 4.13 -10.48 8.41
C SER A 227 5.01 -9.56 7.54
N VAL A 228 6.13 -10.06 7.03
CA VAL A 228 6.99 -9.32 6.08
C VAL A 228 6.26 -9.06 4.76
N LEU A 229 5.57 -10.06 4.21
CA LEU A 229 4.82 -9.93 2.95
C LEU A 229 3.62 -9.00 3.08
N GLN A 230 2.88 -9.10 4.20
CA GLN A 230 1.80 -8.17 4.55
C GLN A 230 2.29 -6.72 4.56
N HIS A 231 3.46 -6.47 5.18
CA HIS A 231 4.05 -5.15 5.19
C HIS A 231 4.46 -4.65 3.81
N ALA A 232 5.15 -5.48 3.02
CA ALA A 232 5.55 -5.10 1.66
C ALA A 232 4.35 -4.77 0.76
N ASN A 233 3.22 -5.49 0.92
CA ASN A 233 1.97 -5.20 0.22
C ASN A 233 1.37 -3.83 0.62
N ILE A 234 1.45 -3.48 1.91
CA ILE A 234 0.98 -2.16 2.39
C ILE A 234 1.89 -1.05 1.89
N GLU A 235 3.21 -1.23 1.90
CA GLU A 235 4.13 -0.24 1.33
C GLU A 235 3.83 0.01 -0.15
N LEU A 236 3.50 -1.04 -0.92
CA LEU A 236 3.08 -0.90 -2.31
C LEU A 236 1.81 -0.04 -2.44
N LEU A 237 0.78 -0.34 -1.63
CA LEU A 237 -0.46 0.45 -1.61
C LEU A 237 -0.17 1.92 -1.36
N GLU A 238 0.57 2.21 -0.29
CA GLU A 238 0.82 3.58 0.14
C GLU A 238 1.61 4.37 -0.91
N LEU A 239 2.62 3.75 -1.52
CA LEU A 239 3.36 4.37 -2.61
C LEU A 239 2.46 4.65 -3.82
N ARG A 240 1.53 3.75 -4.15
CA ARG A 240 0.57 3.94 -5.25
C ARG A 240 -0.44 5.05 -4.92
N VAL A 241 -0.92 5.14 -3.69
CA VAL A 241 -1.82 6.21 -3.24
C VAL A 241 -1.09 7.55 -3.29
N LEU A 242 0.13 7.63 -2.75
CA LEU A 242 0.97 8.83 -2.81
C LEU A 242 1.25 9.27 -4.25
N ASP A 243 1.54 8.33 -5.14
CA ASP A 243 1.79 8.60 -6.55
C ASP A 243 0.59 9.27 -7.24
N LEU A 244 -0.63 8.79 -6.95
CA LEU A 244 -1.90 9.35 -7.44
C LEU A 244 -2.20 10.72 -6.82
N GLU A 245 -1.96 10.91 -5.52
CA GLU A 245 -2.16 12.21 -4.87
C GLU A 245 -1.20 13.25 -5.43
N LEU A 246 0.07 12.89 -5.64
CA LEU A 246 1.06 13.77 -6.22
C LEU A 246 0.75 14.12 -7.67
N ASP A 247 0.24 13.19 -8.48
CA ASP A 247 -0.22 13.50 -9.84
C ASP A 247 -1.35 14.53 -9.82
N ALA A 248 -2.34 14.37 -8.95
CA ALA A 248 -3.43 15.34 -8.82
C ALA A 248 -2.92 16.73 -8.42
N ILE A 249 -1.90 16.82 -7.56
CA ILE A 249 -1.26 18.09 -7.17
C ILE A 249 -0.57 18.75 -8.35
N LEU A 250 0.19 17.97 -9.13
CA LEU A 250 0.96 18.46 -10.27
C LEU A 250 0.04 18.92 -11.41
N ASP A 251 -0.99 18.14 -11.75
CA ASP A 251 -1.98 18.48 -12.78
C ASP A 251 -2.71 19.79 -12.46
N HIS A 252 -3.15 19.97 -11.20
CA HIS A 252 -3.80 21.22 -10.78
C HIS A 252 -2.87 22.44 -10.84
N ALA A 253 -1.56 22.26 -10.59
CA ALA A 253 -0.60 23.35 -10.73
C ALA A 253 -0.42 23.76 -12.20
N ASP A 254 -0.36 22.80 -13.12
CA ASP A 254 -0.21 23.05 -14.55
C ASP A 254 -1.45 23.71 -15.18
N GLU A 255 -2.66 23.25 -14.83
CA GLU A 255 -3.91 23.89 -15.26
C GLU A 255 -3.99 25.34 -14.78
N THR A 256 -3.59 25.58 -13.53
CA THR A 256 -3.63 26.92 -12.95
C THR A 256 -2.61 27.85 -13.61
N LEU A 257 -1.38 27.39 -13.84
CA LEU A 257 -0.37 28.15 -14.58
C LEU A 257 -0.84 28.48 -16.00
N SER A 258 -1.50 27.53 -16.67
CA SER A 258 -2.07 27.71 -18.01
C SER A 258 -3.22 28.71 -18.03
N ALA A 259 -4.09 28.70 -17.02
CA ALA A 259 -5.18 29.67 -16.88
C ALA A 259 -4.66 31.09 -16.59
N LEU A 260 -3.59 31.21 -15.80
CA LEU A 260 -2.93 32.49 -15.51
C LEU A 260 -2.21 33.09 -16.73
N THR A 261 -1.73 32.25 -17.65
CA THR A 261 -1.01 32.67 -18.86
C THR A 261 -1.91 32.91 -20.07
N SER A 262 -3.10 32.28 -20.16
CA SER A 262 -4.01 32.47 -21.30
C SER A 262 -4.95 33.69 -21.19
N SER A 263 -5.10 34.28 -20.01
CA SER A 263 -5.89 35.51 -19.84
C SER A 263 -5.14 36.72 -20.41
N ARG A 264 -5.72 37.35 -21.45
CA ARG A 264 -5.24 38.61 -22.06
C ARG A 264 -5.28 39.81 -21.10
N PHE A 265 -5.91 39.65 -19.93
CA PHE A 265 -5.84 40.56 -18.80
C PHE A 265 -5.16 39.86 -17.63
N TRP A 266 -3.99 40.38 -17.27
CA TRP A 266 -3.09 39.92 -16.22
C TRP A 266 -3.82 39.63 -14.90
N PRO A 267 -3.74 38.41 -14.32
CA PRO A 267 -4.26 38.18 -12.99
C PRO A 267 -3.18 38.55 -11.97
N VAL A 268 -3.39 39.67 -11.28
CA VAL A 268 -2.56 40.18 -10.18
C VAL A 268 -2.64 39.28 -8.92
N PHE A 269 -3.41 38.20 -8.95
CA PHE A 269 -3.65 37.36 -7.79
C PHE A 269 -3.43 35.87 -8.12
N ALA A 270 -2.16 35.45 -8.17
CA ALA A 270 -1.87 34.09 -7.70
C ALA A 270 -2.24 34.10 -6.20
N SER A 271 -3.44 33.63 -5.88
CA SER A 271 -4.02 33.83 -4.55
C SER A 271 -3.11 33.20 -3.50
N SER A 272 -2.76 33.95 -2.45
CA SER A 272 -1.97 33.42 -1.32
C SER A 272 -2.62 32.18 -0.68
N GLY A 273 -3.93 32.00 -0.85
CA GLY A 273 -4.64 30.79 -0.43
C GLY A 273 -4.31 29.54 -1.24
N MET A 274 -3.99 29.68 -2.53
CA MET A 274 -3.62 28.56 -3.40
C MET A 274 -2.20 28.06 -3.11
N LEU A 275 -1.25 28.98 -2.92
CA LEU A 275 0.10 28.66 -2.46
C LEU A 275 0.09 27.91 -1.12
N ARG A 276 -0.77 28.35 -0.19
CA ARG A 276 -0.95 27.67 1.11
C ARG A 276 -1.52 26.27 0.96
N ARG A 277 -2.51 26.07 0.08
CA ARG A 277 -3.08 24.75 -0.21
C ARG A 277 -2.05 23.82 -0.86
N PHE A 278 -1.28 24.33 -1.82
CA PHE A 278 -0.23 23.56 -2.46
C PHE A 278 0.86 23.12 -1.45
N ALA A 279 1.31 24.06 -0.61
CA ALA A 279 2.27 23.77 0.45
C ALA A 279 1.73 22.74 1.48
N SER A 280 0.44 22.83 1.85
CA SER A 280 -0.13 21.87 2.80
C SER A 280 -0.18 20.46 2.22
N VAL A 281 -0.66 20.28 0.99
CA VAL A 281 -0.75 18.93 0.40
C VAL A 281 0.64 18.34 0.13
N GLN A 282 1.61 19.16 -0.29
CA GLN A 282 3.01 18.70 -0.42
C GLN A 282 3.59 18.25 0.93
N THR A 283 3.35 19.01 2.00
CA THR A 283 3.81 18.65 3.35
C THR A 283 3.15 17.36 3.81
N ASP A 284 1.85 17.22 3.59
CA ASP A 284 1.08 16.02 3.92
C ASP A 284 1.66 14.77 3.22
N ALA A 285 1.90 14.85 1.90
CA ALA A 285 2.51 13.76 1.12
C ALA A 285 3.92 13.39 1.61
N ALA A 286 4.72 14.37 2.04
CA ALA A 286 6.04 14.11 2.63
C ALA A 286 5.93 13.40 3.99
N VAL A 287 4.99 13.80 4.83
CA VAL A 287 4.72 13.15 6.14
C VAL A 287 4.27 11.69 5.94
N MET A 288 3.37 11.43 5.00
CA MET A 288 2.96 10.06 4.66
C MET A 288 4.14 9.24 4.15
N PHE A 289 4.95 9.78 3.22
CA PHE A 289 6.15 9.11 2.72
C PHE A 289 7.16 8.78 3.83
N GLU A 290 7.34 9.70 4.79
CA GLU A 290 8.16 9.43 5.99
C GLU A 290 7.54 8.36 6.89
N GLY A 291 6.21 8.38 7.07
CA GLY A 291 5.46 7.37 7.82
C GLY A 291 5.67 5.96 7.27
N VAL A 292 5.52 5.79 5.95
CA VAL A 292 5.76 4.52 5.24
C VAL A 292 7.18 4.02 5.49
N ASN A 293 8.20 4.86 5.27
CA ASN A 293 9.60 4.47 5.43
C ASN A 293 10.03 4.25 6.90
N ASN A 294 9.34 4.86 7.87
CA ASN A 294 9.63 4.72 9.30
C ASN A 294 8.79 3.64 10.00
N ALA A 295 7.79 3.08 9.30
CA ALA A 295 6.88 2.10 9.87
C ALA A 295 7.62 0.85 10.39
N ILE A 296 8.73 0.47 9.73
CA ILE A 296 9.47 -0.74 10.08
C ILE A 296 10.99 -0.53 10.03
N LYS A 297 11.64 -0.83 11.15
CA LYS A 297 13.04 -1.23 11.17
C LYS A 297 13.10 -2.73 11.43
N LEU A 298 13.52 -3.49 10.42
CA LEU A 298 13.81 -4.92 10.56
C LEU A 298 15.07 -5.09 11.43
N LEU A 299 14.89 -5.11 12.75
CA LEU A 299 15.97 -5.26 13.70
C LEU A 299 16.14 -6.75 14.06
N GLY A 300 17.34 -7.29 13.79
CA GLY A 300 17.82 -8.49 14.46
C GLY A 300 17.68 -9.85 13.74
N ASN A 301 16.95 -9.96 12.63
CA ASN A 301 16.88 -11.19 11.84
C ASN A 301 17.36 -11.00 10.40
N GLN A 302 18.56 -11.53 10.09
CA GLN A 302 19.17 -11.43 8.76
C GLN A 302 18.33 -12.13 7.67
N TYR A 303 17.62 -13.20 8.00
CA TYR A 303 16.77 -13.93 7.05
C TYR A 303 15.57 -13.08 6.64
N LEU A 304 14.82 -12.54 7.59
CA LEU A 304 13.64 -11.69 7.30
C LEU A 304 14.05 -10.40 6.56
N ALA A 305 15.22 -9.84 6.87
CA ALA A 305 15.75 -8.71 6.12
C ALA A 305 16.08 -9.06 4.66
N ARG A 306 16.56 -10.29 4.38
CA ARG A 306 16.78 -10.77 3.01
C ARG A 306 15.46 -11.03 2.30
N LEU A 307 14.50 -11.64 2.98
CA LEU A 307 13.17 -11.89 2.45
C LEU A 307 12.48 -10.57 2.07
N TYR A 308 12.49 -9.58 2.96
CA TYR A 308 11.91 -8.26 2.68
C TYR A 308 12.55 -7.62 1.44
N ARG A 309 13.89 -7.62 1.33
CA ARG A 309 14.54 -7.07 0.12
C ARG A 309 14.12 -7.80 -1.15
N LEU A 310 13.96 -9.12 -1.08
CA LEU A 310 13.54 -9.93 -2.20
C LEU A 310 12.08 -9.65 -2.58
N ALA A 311 11.19 -9.51 -1.59
CA ALA A 311 9.80 -9.10 -1.79
C ALA A 311 9.70 -7.67 -2.35
N ALA A 312 10.43 -6.71 -1.78
CA ALA A 312 10.46 -5.33 -2.24
C ALA A 312 10.93 -5.20 -3.70
N MET A 313 11.93 -5.98 -4.11
CA MET A 313 12.36 -6.04 -5.51
C MET A 313 11.30 -6.67 -6.42
N ARG A 314 10.58 -7.69 -5.93
CA ARG A 314 9.52 -8.36 -6.71
C ARG A 314 8.27 -7.52 -6.86
N LEU A 315 7.94 -6.69 -5.87
CA LEU A 315 6.85 -5.71 -5.87
C LEU A 315 7.28 -4.35 -6.45
N ASP A 316 8.50 -4.25 -6.98
CA ASP A 316 9.08 -3.03 -7.58
C ASP A 316 9.01 -1.78 -6.68
N LEU A 317 9.04 -1.98 -5.35
CA LEU A 317 8.97 -0.88 -4.37
C LEU A 317 10.06 0.18 -4.60
N PRO A 318 11.32 -0.15 -4.94
CA PRO A 318 12.33 0.86 -5.21
C PRO A 318 11.99 1.79 -6.38
N ALA A 319 11.34 1.28 -7.44
CA ALA A 319 10.93 2.11 -8.57
C ALA A 319 9.79 3.05 -8.19
N TRP A 320 8.80 2.53 -7.45
CA TRP A 320 7.70 3.33 -6.88
C TRP A 320 8.23 4.43 -5.95
N GLN A 321 9.11 4.09 -5.00
CA GLN A 321 9.76 5.05 -4.11
C GLN A 321 10.50 6.14 -4.90
N ALA A 322 11.28 5.75 -5.91
CA ALA A 322 11.99 6.70 -6.75
C ALA A 322 11.03 7.59 -7.55
N ASN A 323 9.87 7.09 -7.96
CA ASN A 323 8.85 7.88 -8.66
C ASN A 323 8.22 8.93 -7.75
N VAL A 324 7.74 8.51 -6.58
CA VAL A 324 7.17 9.38 -5.54
C VAL A 324 8.17 10.46 -5.14
N GLN A 325 9.45 10.10 -4.92
CA GLN A 325 10.49 11.08 -4.57
C GLN A 325 10.73 12.12 -5.67
N ARG A 326 10.72 11.72 -6.95
CA ARG A 326 10.82 12.66 -8.08
C ARG A 326 9.61 13.59 -8.14
N LYS A 327 8.40 13.07 -7.95
CA LYS A 327 7.16 13.86 -7.94
C LYS A 327 7.13 14.86 -6.77
N LEU A 328 7.52 14.43 -5.56
CA LEU A 328 7.69 15.33 -4.40
C LEU A 328 8.68 16.47 -4.70
N SER A 329 9.82 16.15 -5.32
CA SER A 329 10.84 17.15 -5.69
C SER A 329 10.33 18.12 -6.77
N ALA A 330 9.55 17.63 -7.72
CA ALA A 330 8.90 18.45 -8.74
C ALA A 330 7.85 19.39 -8.12
N ALA A 331 7.03 18.87 -7.20
CA ALA A 331 6.08 19.67 -6.44
C ALA A 331 6.79 20.78 -5.66
N ASP A 332 7.86 20.46 -4.93
CA ASP A 332 8.66 21.46 -4.20
C ASP A 332 9.20 22.56 -5.12
N SER A 333 9.74 22.17 -6.28
CA SER A 333 10.27 23.10 -7.27
C SER A 333 9.19 24.03 -7.83
N LEU A 334 7.97 23.52 -8.05
CA LEU A 334 6.82 24.32 -8.49
C LEU A 334 6.38 25.30 -7.39
N TYR A 335 6.31 24.85 -6.14
CA TYR A 335 6.01 25.71 -5.00
C TYR A 335 6.99 26.87 -4.89
N GLN A 336 8.30 26.59 -4.93
CA GLN A 336 9.34 27.61 -4.87
C GLN A 336 9.19 28.64 -5.99
N LYS A 337 9.01 28.19 -7.24
CA LYS A 337 8.79 29.10 -8.39
C LYS A 337 7.54 29.96 -8.25
N LEU A 338 6.43 29.38 -7.79
CA LEU A 338 5.19 30.14 -7.57
C LEU A 338 5.35 31.15 -6.43
N SER A 339 6.01 30.78 -5.34
CA SER A 339 6.31 31.66 -4.20
C SER A 339 7.21 32.83 -4.61
N ASP A 340 8.32 32.57 -5.31
CA ASP A 340 9.26 33.60 -5.77
C ASP A 340 8.60 34.62 -6.70
N SER A 341 7.67 34.18 -7.55
CA SER A 341 6.90 35.08 -8.42
C SER A 341 6.07 36.09 -7.62
N THR A 342 5.59 35.74 -6.42
CA THR A 342 4.86 36.67 -5.55
C THR A 342 5.77 37.68 -4.87
N SER A 343 7.00 37.29 -4.52
CA SER A 343 8.00 38.19 -3.96
C SER A 343 8.48 39.22 -4.97
N ILE A 344 8.74 38.80 -6.23
CA ILE A 344 9.11 39.70 -7.33
C ILE A 344 7.96 40.68 -7.63
N LYS A 345 6.71 40.21 -7.68
CA LYS A 345 5.55 41.07 -7.89
C LYS A 345 5.32 42.07 -6.75
N ARG A 346 5.62 41.73 -5.49
CA ARG A 346 5.54 42.69 -4.37
C ARG A 346 6.54 43.82 -4.53
N LEU A 347 7.74 43.52 -5.02
CA LEU A 347 8.75 44.54 -5.33
C LEU A 347 8.29 45.43 -6.49
N GLU A 348 7.72 44.85 -7.54
CA GLU A 348 7.17 45.60 -8.69
C GLU A 348 5.97 46.48 -8.30
N VAL A 349 5.05 45.98 -7.46
CA VAL A 349 3.92 46.79 -6.95
C VAL A 349 4.43 47.93 -6.05
N LEU A 350 5.44 47.67 -5.21
CA LEU A 350 6.05 48.71 -4.40
C LEU A 350 6.73 49.77 -5.27
N GLU A 351 7.38 49.36 -6.36
CA GLU A 351 7.94 50.26 -7.38
C GLU A 351 6.83 51.11 -8.04
N TRP A 352 5.73 50.51 -8.48
CA TRP A 352 4.60 51.25 -9.06
C TRP A 352 3.95 52.21 -8.07
N VAL A 353 3.79 51.80 -6.81
CA VAL A 353 3.27 52.68 -5.75
C VAL A 353 4.21 53.87 -5.55
N ILE A 354 5.53 53.67 -5.56
CA ILE A 354 6.53 54.76 -5.51
C ILE A 354 6.40 55.66 -6.73
N ILE A 355 6.33 55.12 -7.95
CA ILE A 355 6.19 55.89 -9.20
C ILE A 355 4.91 56.74 -9.18
N VAL A 356 3.80 56.16 -8.74
CA VAL A 356 2.51 56.86 -8.61
C VAL A 356 2.60 57.95 -7.55
N LEU A 357 3.18 57.67 -6.37
CA LEU A 357 3.38 58.66 -5.32
C LEU A 357 4.24 59.84 -5.79
N ILE A 358 5.33 59.57 -6.52
CA ILE A 358 6.20 60.60 -7.10
C ILE A 358 5.42 61.43 -8.13
N THR A 359 4.69 60.77 -9.04
CA THR A 359 3.92 61.44 -10.09
C THR A 359 2.84 62.33 -9.49
N VAL A 360 2.10 61.83 -8.50
CA VAL A 360 1.09 62.58 -7.76
C VAL A 360 1.72 63.77 -7.02
N SER A 361 2.87 63.58 -6.36
CA SER A 361 3.61 64.64 -5.68
C SER A 361 4.12 65.73 -6.62
N ILE A 362 4.42 65.43 -7.88
CA ILE A 362 4.88 66.42 -8.88
C ILE A 362 3.69 67.16 -9.48
N VAL A 363 2.57 66.46 -9.73
CA VAL A 363 1.39 67.03 -10.38
C VAL A 363 0.58 67.91 -9.43
N LEU A 364 0.43 67.52 -8.16
CA LEU A 364 -0.34 68.27 -7.15
C LEU A 364 0.06 69.77 -7.05
N PRO A 365 1.36 70.12 -6.92
CA PRO A 365 1.81 71.52 -6.89
C PRO A 365 1.56 72.31 -8.18
N LEU A 366 1.37 71.62 -9.31
CA LEU A 366 1.13 72.24 -10.63
C LEU A 366 -0.36 72.42 -10.92
N THR A 367 -1.24 71.88 -10.07
CA THR A 367 -2.68 72.08 -10.22
C THR A 367 -3.12 73.41 -9.58
N PRO A 368 -4.01 74.18 -10.23
CA PRO A 368 -4.34 75.56 -9.84
C PRO A 368 -5.13 75.72 -8.53
N TRP A 369 -5.27 74.64 -7.76
CA TRP A 369 -5.97 74.59 -6.47
C TRP A 369 -5.00 74.67 -5.27
N TYR A 370 -3.69 74.71 -5.51
CA TYR A 370 -2.64 74.65 -4.47
C TYR A 370 -1.94 75.98 -4.15
N HIS A 371 -2.54 77.10 -4.58
CA HIS A 371 -2.12 78.46 -4.20
C HIS A 371 -3.10 79.12 -3.24
#